data_AF-A0A7D3VZM2-F1
#
_entry.id   AF-A0A7D3VZM2-F1
#
_cell.length_a   1.000
_cell.length_b   1.000
_cell.length_c   1.000
_cell.angle_alpha   90.00
_cell.angle_beta   90.00
_cell.angle_gamma   90.00
#
_symmetry.space_group_name_H-M   'P 1'
#
loop_
_entity.id
_entity.type
_entity.pdbx_description
1 polymer ?
#
loop_
_entity_poly.entity_id
_entity_poly.type
_entity_poly.pdbx_seq_one_letter_code
_entity_poly.pdbx_strand_id
1 'polypeptide(L)'
;MLLVARGHASGLLAAQAAMRQWAARGLPSVQLLGLAVVADAPGKRPKPLADLLQLITGGVPRVWDLPWVEGFRLGEPPNAVKLPAAYSRLIRDMAGAISAGPDN
;
A
#
# COMPACT_ATOMS: atom_id res chain seq x y z
N MET A 1 6.78 9.20 -2.68
CA MET A 1 7.08 7.82 -2.21
C MET A 1 5.79 7.09 -1.90
N LEU A 2 5.65 5.85 -2.36
CA LEU A 2 4.56 4.93 -1.99
C LEU A 2 5.15 3.76 -1.21
N LEU A 3 4.65 3.48 0.00
CA LEU A 3 5.00 2.25 0.70
C LEU A 3 4.13 1.11 0.18
N VAL A 4 4.72 -0.07 -0.04
CA VAL A 4 4.00 -1.27 -0.46
C VAL A 4 4.37 -2.41 0.47
N ALA A 5 3.36 -3.13 0.96
CA ALA A 5 3.57 -4.29 1.82
C ALA A 5 2.61 -5.42 1.50
N ARG A 6 3.04 -6.64 1.80
CA ARG A 6 2.17 -7.81 1.88
C ARG A 6 1.44 -7.82 3.22
N GLY A 7 0.19 -8.27 3.22
CA GLY A 7 -0.73 -8.22 4.35
C GLY A 7 -0.45 -9.18 5.51
N HIS A 8 0.71 -9.85 5.53
CA HIS A 8 1.16 -10.70 6.63
C HIS A 8 1.95 -9.91 7.68
N ALA A 9 2.17 -10.51 8.86
CA ALA A 9 2.78 -9.85 10.02
C ALA A 9 4.09 -9.11 9.70
N SER A 10 5.07 -9.79 9.09
CA SER A 10 6.36 -9.17 8.75
C SER A 10 6.24 -8.04 7.74
N GLY A 11 5.31 -8.12 6.77
CA GLY A 11 5.09 -7.06 5.79
C GLY A 11 4.48 -5.81 6.43
N LEU A 12 3.48 -5.98 7.30
CA LEU A 12 2.87 -4.89 8.03
C LEU A 12 3.84 -4.23 9.03
N LEU A 13 4.65 -5.02 9.73
CA LEU A 13 5.70 -4.49 10.63
C LEU A 13 6.78 -3.73 9.86
N ALA A 14 7.19 -4.23 8.69
CA ALA A 14 8.12 -3.52 7.82
C ALA A 14 7.55 -2.18 7.33
N ALA A 15 6.27 -2.15 6.94
CA ALA A 15 5.59 -0.91 6.58
C ALA A 15 5.55 0.10 7.73
N GLN A 16 5.25 -0.37 8.94
CA GLN A 16 5.26 0.47 10.14
C GLN A 16 6.66 1.03 10.43
N ALA A 17 7.70 0.22 10.30
CA ALA A 17 9.07 0.66 10.50
C ALA A 17 9.48 1.73 9.46
N ALA A 18 9.16 1.51 8.18
CA ALA A 18 9.43 2.47 7.11
C ALA A 18 8.68 3.80 7.32
N MET A 19 7.41 3.74 7.70
CA MET A 19 6.60 4.91 8.06
C MET A 19 7.23 5.70 9.22
N ARG A 20 7.65 5.01 10.30
CA ARG A 20 8.32 5.65 11.44
C ARG A 20 9.65 6.29 11.04
N GLN A 21 10.43 5.63 10.19
CA GLN A 21 11.70 6.18 9.70
C GLN A 21 11.48 7.43 8.85
N TRP A 22 10.48 7.43 7.96
CA TRP A 22 10.10 8.63 7.20
C TRP A 22 9.69 9.78 8.12
N ALA A 23 8.83 9.51 9.11
CA ALA A 23 8.38 10.53 10.06
C ALA A 23 9.52 11.09 10.93
N ALA A 24 10.44 10.23 11.39
CA ALA A 24 11.55 10.64 12.24
C ALA A 24 12.65 11.40 11.50
N ARG A 25 12.87 11.09 10.21
CA ARG A 25 13.96 11.69 9.43
C ARG A 25 13.59 13.01 8.75
N GLY A 26 12.32 13.41 8.79
CA GLY A 26 11.85 14.70 8.27
C GLY A 26 12.38 15.03 6.88
N LEU A 27 12.51 14.02 6.00
CA LEU A 27 13.16 14.15 4.68
C LEU A 27 12.33 15.10 3.81
N PRO A 28 12.71 16.39 3.67
CA PRO A 28 11.82 17.40 3.10
C PRO A 28 11.62 17.19 1.58
N SER A 29 12.50 16.42 0.94
CA SER A 29 12.42 16.09 -0.49
C SER A 29 11.57 14.85 -0.80
N VAL A 30 11.13 14.08 0.22
CA VAL A 30 10.40 12.82 -0.01
C VAL A 30 9.03 12.88 0.65
N GLN A 31 8.02 13.24 -0.15
CA GLN A 31 6.63 13.16 0.26
C GLN A 31 6.17 11.69 0.31
N LEU A 32 5.59 11.28 1.43
CA LEU A 32 4.88 10.00 1.53
C LEU A 32 3.46 10.16 0.97
N LEU A 33 3.11 9.39 -0.06
CA LEU A 33 1.79 9.43 -0.71
C LEU A 33 0.78 8.53 0.01
N GLY A 34 1.25 7.49 0.69
CA GLY A 34 0.44 6.51 1.42
C GLY A 34 1.05 5.12 1.45
N LEU A 35 0.22 4.13 1.82
CA LEU A 35 0.55 2.72 1.94
C LEU A 35 -0.41 1.85 1.12
N ALA A 36 0.13 1.02 0.22
CA ALA A 36 -0.61 -0.04 -0.45
C ALA A 36 -0.33 -1.38 0.25
N VAL A 37 -1.39 -2.07 0.69
CA VAL A 37 -1.30 -3.37 1.35
C VAL A 37 -1.93 -4.43 0.45
N VAL A 38 -1.12 -5.34 -0.08
CA VAL A 38 -1.59 -6.46 -0.90
C VAL A 38 -1.88 -7.65 -0.01
N ALA A 39 -3.09 -8.19 -0.06
CA ALA A 39 -3.47 -9.39 0.68
C ALA A 39 -2.43 -10.50 0.44
N ASP A 40 -2.05 -11.18 1.52
CA ASP A 40 -1.03 -12.23 1.47
C ASP A 40 -1.59 -13.58 1.03
N ALA A 41 -2.90 -13.79 1.19
CA ALA A 41 -3.65 -14.97 0.83
C ALA A 41 -5.10 -14.60 0.45
N PRO A 42 -5.85 -15.48 -0.24
CA PRO A 42 -7.27 -15.28 -0.49
C PRO A 42 -8.09 -15.26 0.81
N GLY A 43 -9.22 -14.54 0.77
CA GLY A 43 -10.18 -14.50 1.87
C GLY A 43 -9.98 -13.33 2.83
N LYS A 44 -10.58 -13.45 4.02
CA LYS A 44 -10.60 -12.39 5.02
C LYS A 44 -9.29 -12.36 5.81
N ARG A 45 -8.72 -11.15 5.98
CA ARG A 45 -7.57 -10.94 6.85
C ARG A 45 -7.89 -11.35 8.30
N PRO A 46 -7.06 -12.19 8.95
CA PRO A 46 -7.20 -12.53 10.37
C PRO A 46 -7.24 -11.28 11.26
N LYS A 47 -8.04 -11.32 12.33
CA LYS A 47 -8.25 -10.17 13.22
C LYS A 47 -6.95 -9.52 13.73
N PRO A 48 -5.93 -10.25 14.20
CA PRO A 48 -4.69 -9.63 14.66
C PRO A 48 -3.97 -8.81 13.58
N LEU A 49 -4.01 -9.26 12.32
CA LEU A 49 -3.41 -8.55 11.20
C LEU A 49 -4.26 -7.35 10.78
N ALA A 50 -5.59 -7.44 10.88
CA ALA A 50 -6.49 -6.32 10.65
C ALA A 50 -6.30 -5.22 11.70
N ASP A 51 -6.15 -5.60 12.97
CA ASP A 51 -5.88 -4.68 14.08
C ASP A 51 -4.51 -4.00 13.88
N LEU A 52 -3.47 -4.75 13.49
CA LEU A 52 -2.16 -4.17 13.17
C LEU A 52 -2.24 -3.18 11.99
N LEU A 53 -2.95 -3.53 10.91
CA LEU A 53 -3.16 -2.59 9.80
C LEU A 53 -3.86 -1.32 10.27
N GLN A 54 -4.87 -1.44 11.11
CA GLN A 54 -5.61 -0.30 11.66
C GLN A 54 -4.73 0.62 12.53
N LEU A 55 -3.73 0.08 13.22
CA LEU A 55 -2.75 0.91 13.94
C LEU A 55 -1.84 1.70 12.99
N ILE A 56 -1.52 1.12 11.82
CA ILE A 56 -0.65 1.75 10.83
C ILE A 56 -1.40 2.83 10.05
N THR A 57 -2.71 2.67 9.82
CA THR A 57 -3.49 3.59 8.98
C THR A 57 -3.50 5.03 9.49
N GLY A 58 -3.46 5.24 10.81
CA GLY A 58 -3.39 6.59 11.41
C GLY A 58 -2.07 7.33 11.20
N GLY A 59 -0.99 6.63 10.80
CA GLY A 59 0.33 7.21 10.60
C GLY A 59 0.71 7.49 9.14
N VAL A 60 -0.20 7.23 8.19
CA VAL A 60 0.04 7.44 6.75
C VAL A 60 -1.07 8.29 6.14
N PRO A 61 -0.80 9.09 5.09
CA PRO A 61 -1.82 9.97 4.51
C PRO A 61 -2.99 9.22 3.86
N ARG A 62 -2.72 8.05 3.28
CA ARG A 62 -3.70 7.20 2.57
C ARG A 62 -3.33 5.74 2.69
N VAL A 63 -4.35 4.89 2.67
CA VAL A 63 -4.20 3.43 2.62
C VAL A 63 -5.03 2.85 1.49
N TRP A 64 -4.42 1.99 0.68
CA TRP A 64 -5.10 1.13 -0.29
C TRP A 64 -4.99 -0.31 0.17
N ASP A 65 -6.10 -0.90 0.60
CA ASP A 65 -6.18 -2.34 0.91
C ASP A 65 -6.55 -3.10 -0.36
N LEU A 66 -5.61 -3.89 -0.87
CA LEU A 66 -5.66 -4.51 -2.18
C LEU A 66 -5.94 -6.01 -2.02
N PRO A 67 -7.05 -6.53 -2.60
CA PRO A 67 -7.40 -7.94 -2.51
C PRO A 67 -6.39 -8.87 -3.19
N TRP A 68 -6.45 -10.15 -2.83
CA TRP A 68 -5.65 -11.20 -3.44
C TRP A 68 -5.93 -11.33 -4.94
N VAL A 69 -4.86 -11.49 -5.72
CA VAL A 69 -4.91 -11.81 -7.15
C VAL A 69 -3.97 -12.98 -7.37
N GLU A 70 -4.52 -14.15 -7.72
CA GLU A 70 -3.74 -15.39 -7.84
C GLU A 70 -2.61 -15.25 -8.86
N GLY A 71 -2.87 -14.64 -10.02
CA GLY A 71 -1.87 -14.49 -11.07
C GLY A 71 -0.61 -13.71 -10.62
N PHE A 72 -0.72 -12.79 -9.65
CA PHE A 72 0.47 -12.11 -9.10
C PHE A 72 1.43 -13.06 -8.38
N ARG A 73 0.92 -14.14 -7.78
CA ARG A 73 1.77 -15.18 -7.17
C ARG A 73 2.58 -15.94 -8.21
N LEU A 74 2.00 -16.10 -9.39
CA LEU A 74 2.60 -16.80 -10.52
C LEU A 74 3.46 -15.88 -11.39
N GLY A 75 3.60 -14.61 -11.01
CA GLY A 75 4.35 -13.61 -11.78
C GLY A 75 3.61 -13.12 -13.03
N GLU A 76 2.31 -13.36 -13.16
CA GLU A 76 1.52 -12.83 -14.26
C GLU A 76 1.50 -11.30 -14.22
N PRO A 77 1.72 -10.62 -15.35
CA PRO A 77 1.73 -9.18 -15.40
C PRO A 77 0.32 -8.62 -15.15
N PRO A 78 0.18 -7.39 -14.60
CA PRO A 78 -1.12 -6.80 -14.29
C PRO A 78 -2.13 -6.71 -15.43
N ASN A 79 -1.66 -6.63 -16.68
CA ASN A 79 -2.51 -6.61 -17.87
C ASN A 79 -3.02 -8.00 -18.30
N ALA A 80 -2.48 -9.09 -17.74
CA ALA A 80 -2.90 -10.46 -18.00
C ALA A 80 -3.92 -10.99 -16.98
N VAL A 81 -4.17 -10.25 -15.89
CA VAL A 81 -5.07 -10.67 -14.80
C VAL A 81 -6.27 -9.74 -14.66
N LYS A 82 -7.40 -10.29 -14.20
CA LYS A 82 -8.56 -9.47 -13.82
C LYS A 82 -8.31 -8.81 -12.47
N LEU A 83 -8.08 -7.49 -12.48
CA LEU A 83 -7.84 -6.72 -11.27
C LEU A 83 -9.15 -6.37 -10.54
N PRO A 84 -9.23 -6.58 -9.21
CA PRO A 84 -10.30 -6.04 -8.38
C PRO A 84 -10.37 -4.50 -8.42
N ALA A 85 -11.55 -3.92 -8.22
CA ALA A 85 -11.77 -2.47 -8.30
C ALA A 85 -10.89 -1.62 -7.36
N ALA A 86 -10.41 -2.20 -6.25
CA ALA A 86 -9.47 -1.54 -5.34
C ALA A 86 -8.17 -1.11 -6.04
N TYR A 87 -7.70 -1.89 -7.03
CA TYR A 87 -6.51 -1.55 -7.83
C TYR A 87 -6.78 -0.34 -8.73
N SER A 88 -7.98 -0.25 -9.31
CA SER A 88 -8.37 0.91 -10.12
C SER A 88 -8.38 2.21 -9.31
N ARG A 89 -8.74 2.14 -8.02
CA ARG A 89 -8.64 3.30 -7.11
C ARG A 89 -7.18 3.72 -6.91
N LEU A 90 -6.30 2.77 -6.59
CA LEU A 90 -4.87 3.04 -6.45
C LEU A 90 -4.29 3.69 -7.72
N ILE A 91 -4.55 3.10 -8.89
CA ILE A 91 -4.05 3.60 -10.18
C ILE A 91 -4.51 5.04 -10.43
N ARG A 92 -5.78 5.33 -10.20
CA ARG A 92 -6.36 6.68 -10.36
C ARG A 92 -5.71 7.69 -9.43
N ASP A 93 -5.57 7.34 -8.15
CA ASP A 93 -4.99 8.22 -7.14
C ASP A 93 -3.51 8.49 -7.44
N MET A 94 -2.78 7.48 -7.93
CA MET A 94 -1.37 7.63 -8.33
C MET A 94 -1.21 8.45 -9.60
N ALA A 95 -2.05 8.26 -10.61
CA ALA A 95 -2.04 9.08 -11.82
C ALA A 95 -2.26 10.56 -11.48
N GLY A 96 -3.21 10.87 -10.59
CA GLY A 96 -3.43 12.23 -10.12
C GLY A 96 -2.23 12.82 -9.34
N ALA A 97 -1.58 12.01 -8.50
CA ALA A 97 -0.42 12.45 -7.72
C ALA A 97 0.83 12.71 -8.59
N ILE A 98 1.02 11.95 -9.67
CA ILE A 98 2.13 12.16 -10.62
C ILE A 98 1.92 13.43 -11.44
N SER A 99 0.69 13.71 -11.84
CA SER A 99 0.34 14.92 -12.60
C SER A 99 0.42 16.22 -11.79
N ALA A 100 0.49 16.13 -10.46
CA ALA A 100 0.58 17.27 -9.54
C ALA A 100 2.03 17.60 -9.11
N GLY A 101 3.04 17.22 -9.90
CA GLY A 101 4.46 17.54 -9.66
C GLY A 101 4.76 19.06 -9.59
N PRO A 102 5.97 19.45 -9.14
CA PRO A 102 6.22 20.58 -8.23
C PRO A 102 6.04 22.01 -8.78
N ASP A 103 5.44 22.18 -9.97
CA ASP A 103 5.26 23.47 -10.65
C ASP A 103 3.80 23.99 -10.56
N ASN A 104 3.08 23.68 -9.46
CA ASN A 104 1.79 24.31 -9.16
C ASN A 104 1.69 24.78 -7.70
#